data_AF-A0A4T2GZH7-F1
#
_entry.id   AF-A0A4T2GZH7-F1
#
_cell.length_a   1.000
_cell.length_b   1.000
_cell.length_c   1.000
_cell.angle_alpha   90.00
_cell.angle_beta   90.00
_cell.angle_gamma   90.00
#
_symmetry.space_group_name_H-M   'P 1'
#
loop_
_entity.id
_entity.type
_entity.pdbx_description
1 polymer ?
#
loop_
_entity_poly.entity_id
_entity_poly.type
_entity_poly.pdbx_seq_one_letter_code
_entity_poly.pdbx_strand_id
1 'polypeptide(L)'
;MTQTVKNHAYDIATKGKYNRPYIDSNGTGLLIQEIINSGIPTKDKYLPNGWRWDVPGSFNGRSEGIFELVIDLDQNRITHFNFTR
;
A
#
# COMPACT_ATOMS: atom_id res chain seq x y z
N MET A 1 20.14 5.60 0.98
CA MET A 1 19.04 4.73 0.50
C MET A 1 19.66 3.47 -0.08
N THR A 2 19.55 2.33 0.59
CA THR A 2 20.24 1.09 0.22
C THR A 2 19.49 0.35 -0.89
N GLN A 3 20.24 -0.14 -1.88
CA GLN A 3 19.75 -0.78 -3.11
C GLN A 3 18.79 -1.96 -2.85
N THR A 4 18.88 -2.57 -1.67
CA THR A 4 18.09 -3.72 -1.22
C THR A 4 16.60 -3.43 -1.08
N VAL A 5 16.23 -2.19 -0.70
CA VAL A 5 14.81 -1.81 -0.52
C VAL A 5 14.10 -1.64 -1.86
N LYS A 6 14.81 -1.16 -2.90
CA LYS A 6 14.27 -0.99 -4.25
C LYS A 6 13.88 -2.33 -4.89
N ASN A 7 14.68 -3.37 -4.65
CA ASN A 7 14.40 -4.70 -5.20
C ASN A 7 13.22 -5.38 -4.51
N HIS A 8 12.99 -5.12 -3.22
CA HIS A 8 11.89 -5.74 -2.47
C HIS A 8 10.51 -5.18 -2.87
N ALA A 9 10.43 -3.88 -3.21
CA ALA A 9 9.19 -3.28 -3.69
C ALA A 9 8.76 -3.83 -5.07
N TYR A 10 9.73 -4.19 -5.91
CA TYR A 10 9.48 -4.71 -7.25
C TYR A 10 8.94 -6.15 -7.22
N ASP A 11 9.42 -6.96 -6.27
CA ASP A 11 9.06 -8.39 -6.17
C ASP A 11 7.63 -8.62 -5.65
N ILE A 12 7.09 -7.64 -4.91
CA ILE A 12 5.72 -7.69 -4.36
C ILE A 12 4.66 -7.37 -5.43
N ALA A 13 5.03 -6.65 -6.51
CA ALA A 13 4.10 -6.14 -7.52
C ALA A 13 3.69 -7.16 -8.60
N THR A 14 4.45 -8.25 -8.78
CA THR A 14 4.39 -9.08 -10.01
C THR A 14 3.56 -10.37 -9.91
N LYS A 15 2.64 -10.51 -8.94
CA LYS A 15 1.77 -11.71 -8.81
C LYS A 15 0.27 -11.42 -8.71
N GLY A 16 -0.21 -10.45 -9.48
CA GLY A 16 -1.65 -10.26 -9.70
C GLY A 16 -1.95 -9.63 -11.04
N LYS A 17 -2.30 -10.44 -12.05
CA LYS A 17 -2.96 -9.99 -13.29
C LYS A 17 -4.23 -9.21 -12.94
N TYR A 18 -4.16 -7.90 -12.77
CA TYR A 18 -5.31 -7.00 -12.92
C TYR A 18 -4.83 -5.61 -13.30
N ASN A 19 -5.48 -5.11 -14.34
CA ASN A 19 -5.36 -3.85 -15.05
C ASN A 19 -5.51 -2.61 -14.13
N ARG A 20 -4.63 -2.42 -13.15
CA ARG A 20 -4.61 -1.26 -12.25
C ARG A 20 -3.47 -0.32 -12.68
N PRO A 21 -3.76 0.80 -13.36
CA PRO A 21 -2.77 1.68 -14.00
C PRO A 21 -1.79 2.36 -13.03
N TYR A 22 -1.91 2.11 -11.73
CA TYR A 22 -1.07 2.72 -10.70
C TYR A 22 0.08 1.80 -10.26
N ILE A 23 -0.03 0.48 -10.39
CA ILE A 23 0.93 -0.46 -9.78
C ILE A 23 2.32 -0.46 -10.45
N ASP A 24 2.42 -0.03 -11.72
CA ASP A 24 3.68 -0.06 -12.51
C ASP A 24 4.41 1.30 -12.55
N SER A 25 4.02 2.26 -11.73
CA SER A 25 4.63 3.59 -11.72
C SER A 25 5.35 3.84 -10.39
N ASN A 26 6.57 4.38 -10.46
CA ASN A 26 7.37 4.80 -9.31
C ASN A 26 6.58 5.58 -8.23
N GLY A 27 5.45 6.21 -8.59
CA GLY A 27 4.58 6.93 -7.67
C GLY A 27 3.79 6.07 -6.68
N THR A 28 3.38 4.85 -7.04
CA THR A 28 2.56 4.01 -6.11
C THR A 28 3.40 3.40 -5.00
N GLY A 29 4.63 2.99 -5.32
CA GLY A 29 5.58 2.54 -4.30
C GLY A 29 5.90 3.64 -3.28
N LEU A 30 6.06 4.89 -3.75
CA LEU A 30 6.27 6.04 -2.88
C LEU A 30 5.05 6.33 -1.99
N LEU A 31 3.84 6.33 -2.56
CA LEU A 31 2.61 6.55 -1.81
C LEU A 31 2.38 5.47 -0.73
N ILE A 32 2.61 4.20 -1.06
CA ILE A 32 2.54 3.10 -0.09
C ILE A 32 3.54 3.33 1.05
N GLN A 33 4.77 3.74 0.73
CA GLN A 33 5.79 4.01 1.73
C GLN A 33 5.43 5.20 2.62
N GLU A 34 4.82 6.26 2.07
CA GLU A 34 4.30 7.39 2.83
C GLU A 34 3.17 6.96 3.78
N ILE A 35 2.24 6.11 3.32
CA ILE A 35 1.16 5.55 4.17
C ILE A 35 1.75 4.75 5.33
N ILE A 36 2.73 3.88 5.06
CA ILE A 36 3.38 3.08 6.10
C ILE A 36 4.11 3.96 7.12
N ASN A 37 4.77 5.03 6.67
CA ASN A 37 5.53 5.92 7.53
C ASN A 37 4.67 6.91 8.33
N SER A 38 3.46 7.22 7.86
CA SER A 38 2.59 8.24 8.46
C SER A 38 1.71 7.71 9.58
N GLY A 39 1.55 6.39 9.71
CA GLY A 39 0.65 5.79 10.69
C GLY A 39 1.20 4.50 11.31
N ILE A 40 0.79 4.26 12.56
CA ILE A 40 0.94 2.96 13.20
C ILE A 40 -0.15 2.06 12.65
N PRO A 41 0.19 0.90 12.08
CA PRO A 41 -0.84 0.00 11.58
C PRO A 41 -1.68 -0.58 12.70
N THR A 42 -2.88 -1.02 12.34
CA THR A 42 -3.77 -1.81 13.18
C THR A 42 -3.87 -3.22 12.65
N LYS A 43 -4.25 -4.18 13.51
CA LYS A 43 -4.49 -5.54 13.07
C LYS A 43 -5.72 -5.57 12.15
N ASP A 44 -5.59 -6.19 10.98
CA ASP A 44 -6.72 -6.33 10.06
C ASP A 44 -7.81 -7.27 10.64
N LYS A 45 -9.07 -6.94 10.36
CA LYS A 45 -10.23 -7.68 10.89
C LYS A 45 -10.43 -9.03 10.21
N TYR A 46 -10.09 -9.15 8.93
CA TYR A 46 -10.39 -10.32 8.10
C TYR A 46 -9.14 -11.17 7.83
N LEU A 47 -7.96 -10.56 7.89
CA LEU A 47 -6.68 -11.21 7.64
C LEU A 47 -5.94 -11.47 8.95
N PRO A 48 -5.76 -12.73 9.39
CA PRO A 48 -5.20 -13.07 10.70
C PRO A 48 -3.81 -12.48 10.99
N ASN A 49 -2.94 -12.45 9.97
CA ASN A 49 -1.63 -11.82 10.00
C ASN A 49 -1.54 -10.61 9.05
N GLY A 50 -2.65 -9.89 8.95
CA GLY A 50 -2.75 -8.66 8.18
C GLY A 50 -2.52 -7.42 9.04
N TRP A 51 -1.76 -6.47 8.52
CA TRP A 51 -1.71 -5.12 9.07
C TRP A 51 -2.43 -4.17 8.14
N ARG A 52 -3.20 -3.27 8.75
CA ARG A 52 -4.04 -2.27 8.09
C ARG A 52 -3.60 -0.87 8.48
N TRP A 53 -3.40 -0.02 7.48
CA TRP A 53 -3.23 1.42 7.63
C TRP A 53 -4.45 2.12 7.08
N ASP A 54 -5.00 3.04 7.86
CA ASP A 54 -6.03 3.98 7.46
C ASP A 54 -5.46 5.38 7.70
N VAL A 55 -5.06 6.06 6.62
CA VAL A 55 -4.32 7.33 6.70
C VAL A 55 -5.05 8.40 5.91
N PRO A 56 -5.29 9.59 6.49
CA PRO A 56 -5.87 10.71 5.76
C PRO A 56 -4.92 11.19 4.66
N GLY A 57 -5.47 11.49 3.50
CA GLY A 57 -4.71 12.04 2.38
C GLY A 57 -5.60 12.71 1.36
N SER A 58 -5.00 13.19 0.28
CA SER A 58 -5.75 13.70 -0.86
C SER A 58 -5.35 12.99 -2.15
N PHE A 59 -6.32 12.69 -2.99
CA PHE A 59 -6.06 12.14 -4.32
C PHE A 59 -6.15 13.25 -5.38
N ASN A 60 -5.09 13.40 -6.17
CA ASN A 60 -4.96 14.42 -7.21
C ASN A 60 -5.23 15.88 -6.74
N GLY A 61 -4.96 16.17 -5.45
CA GLY A 61 -5.09 17.51 -4.87
C GLY A 61 -6.52 18.07 -4.83
N ARG A 62 -7.54 17.24 -5.03
CA ARG A 62 -8.94 17.70 -5.17
C ARG A 62 -9.90 17.16 -4.13
N SER A 63 -9.66 15.95 -3.62
CA SER A 63 -10.53 15.33 -2.64
C SER A 63 -9.71 14.81 -1.48
N GLU A 64 -10.01 15.31 -0.28
CA GLU A 64 -9.58 14.70 0.97
C GLU A 64 -10.35 13.38 1.15
N GLY A 65 -9.68 12.40 1.74
CA GLY A 65 -10.22 11.08 2.01
C GLY A 65 -9.23 10.25 2.79
N ILE A 66 -9.48 8.95 2.88
CA ILE A 66 -8.66 7.97 3.59
C ILE A 66 -8.04 7.03 2.58
N PHE A 67 -6.71 6.90 2.65
CA PHE A 67 -6.02 5.78 2.05
C PHE A 67 -6.10 4.58 2.97
N GLU A 68 -6.60 3.49 2.43
CA GLU A 68 -6.69 2.19 3.09
C GLU A 68 -5.67 1.26 2.47
N LEU A 69 -4.78 0.70 3.29
CA LEU A 69 -3.74 -0.24 2.87
C LEU A 69 -3.77 -1.46 3.79
N VAL A 70 -3.84 -2.66 3.23
CA VAL A 70 -3.68 -3.92 3.97
C VAL A 70 -2.55 -4.73 3.36
N ILE A 71 -1.63 -5.16 4.22
CA ILE A 71 -0.49 -6.01 3.87
C ILE A 71 -0.62 -7.33 4.63
N ASP A 72 -0.59 -8.43 3.89
CA ASP A 72 -0.38 -9.78 4.40
C ASP A 72 1.09 -9.98 4.71
N LEU A 73 1.42 -10.22 5.98
CA LEU A 73 2.81 -10.45 6.39
C LEU A 73 3.29 -11.87 6.13
N ASP A 74 2.40 -12.86 6.05
CA ASP A 74 2.79 -14.26 5.78
C ASP A 74 3.27 -14.39 4.34
N GLN A 75 2.59 -13.69 3.42
CA GLN A 75 2.88 -13.74 1.99
C GLN A 75 3.66 -12.51 1.49
N ASN A 76 3.92 -11.55 2.37
CA ASN A 76 4.54 -10.26 2.05
C ASN A 76 3.89 -9.60 0.82
N ARG A 77 2.56 -9.49 0.83
CA ARG A 77 1.77 -8.98 -0.30
C ARG A 77 0.72 -7.98 0.14
N ILE A 78 0.52 -6.95 -0.68
CA ILE A 78 -0.61 -6.03 -0.54
C ILE A 78 -1.90 -6.75 -0.97
N THR A 79 -2.82 -6.92 -0.03
CA THR A 79 -4.12 -7.58 -0.27
C THR A 79 -5.23 -6.57 -0.52
N HIS A 80 -5.12 -5.37 0.05
CA HIS A 80 -6.04 -4.25 -0.18
C HIS A 80 -5.26 -2.96 -0.32
N PHE A 81 -5.62 -2.17 -1.33
CA PHE A 81 -5.16 -0.79 -1.48
C PHE A 81 -6.26 0.01 -2.16
N ASN A 82 -6.80 0.98 -1.44
CA ASN A 82 -7.94 1.78 -1.88
C ASN A 82 -7.86 3.21 -1.34
N PHE A 83 -8.60 4.11 -1.99
CA PHE A 83 -8.86 5.45 -1.48
C PHE A 83 -10.37 5.63 -1.32
N THR A 84 -10.82 5.97 -0.12
CA THR A 84 -12.22 6.21 0.22
C THR A 84 -12.41 7.67 0.61
N ARG A 85 -13.58 8.23 0.29
CA ARG A 85 -13.97 9.60 0.65
C ARG A 85 -15.24 9.56 1.48
#